data_AF-A9VMC1-F1
#
_entry.id   AF-A9VMC1-F1
#
_cell.length_a   1.000
_cell.length_b   1.000
_cell.length_c   1.000
_cell.angle_alpha   90.00
_cell.angle_beta   90.00
_cell.angle_gamma   90.00
#
_symmetry.space_group_name_H-M   'P 1'
#
loop_
_entity.id
_entity.type
_entity.pdbx_description
1 polymer ?
#
loop_
_entity_poly.entity_id
_entity_poly.type
_entity_poly.pdbx_seq_one_letter_code
_entity_poly.pdbx_strand_id
1 'polypeptide(L)'
;MCDIYGGYAGIKEKLMEKLRHPYFINYIEEPFIDEEKIALLYGALKSANIHKEQIDHYVVTIMLVQIALDTHEKVSNKANEETSGFHKRRQLTVLAGDYYSGLYYYLLSMNCDIILIRALAEGIKEINEHKIMLYQKAHVTIQDIMESVVIIESALLQKTCDHFQLSNWKPYITYVLGKNRLQKECQLYADKQNSPVFQAVQKISLDDDKNLETVINEWLMEMRKQEENFLENHTEVNEIISMLRDKSRT
;
A
#
# COMPACT_ATOMS: atom_id res chain seq x y z
N MET A 1 -15.61 -25.42 -6.93
CA MET A 1 -15.91 -23.99 -7.12
C MET A 1 -15.99 -23.35 -5.75
N CYS A 2 -14.89 -22.73 -5.31
CA CYS A 2 -14.76 -22.20 -3.95
C CYS A 2 -15.14 -20.71 -3.96
N ASP A 3 -15.90 -20.29 -2.96
CA ASP A 3 -16.47 -18.95 -2.79
C ASP A 3 -15.40 -17.89 -2.46
N ILE A 4 -14.60 -17.53 -3.48
CA ILE A 4 -13.50 -16.54 -3.38
C ILE A 4 -14.05 -15.12 -3.14
N TYR A 5 -15.18 -14.78 -3.77
CA TYR A 5 -15.73 -13.43 -3.74
C TYR A 5 -16.52 -13.12 -2.47
N GLY A 6 -17.22 -14.11 -1.90
CA GLY A 6 -17.84 -13.95 -0.58
C GLY A 6 -16.84 -13.75 0.56
N GLY A 7 -15.54 -13.99 0.35
CA GLY A 7 -14.46 -13.59 1.27
C GLY A 7 -13.95 -12.18 0.97
N TYR A 8 -13.57 -11.93 -0.28
CA TYR A 8 -13.04 -10.64 -0.75
C TYR A 8 -13.97 -9.45 -0.50
N ALA A 9 -15.26 -9.55 -0.87
CA ALA A 9 -16.23 -8.47 -0.65
C ALA A 9 -16.52 -8.22 0.84
N GLY A 10 -16.52 -9.29 1.64
CA GLY A 10 -16.73 -9.21 3.09
C GLY A 10 -15.58 -8.52 3.83
N ILE A 11 -14.35 -8.56 3.31
CA ILE A 11 -13.20 -7.89 3.93
C ILE A 11 -13.36 -6.37 3.91
N LYS A 12 -13.81 -5.80 2.79
CA LYS A 12 -14.04 -4.34 2.68
C LYS A 12 -15.11 -3.88 3.67
N GLU A 13 -16.19 -4.64 3.80
CA GLU A 13 -17.25 -4.36 4.77
C GLU A 13 -16.73 -4.44 6.22
N LYS A 14 -16.01 -5.50 6.57
CA LYS A 14 -15.35 -5.67 7.88
C LYS A 14 -14.38 -4.54 8.21
N LEU A 15 -13.65 -4.02 7.21
CA LEU A 15 -12.79 -2.85 7.37
C LEU A 15 -13.63 -1.60 7.65
N MET A 16 -14.64 -1.33 6.83
CA MET A 16 -15.50 -0.15 6.98
C MET A 16 -16.21 -0.11 8.34
N GLU A 17 -16.70 -1.24 8.84
CA GLU A 17 -17.28 -1.35 10.18
C GLU A 17 -16.31 -0.88 11.28
N LYS A 18 -15.02 -1.20 11.14
CA LYS A 18 -13.97 -0.83 12.11
C LYS A 18 -13.51 0.63 11.96
N LEU A 19 -13.46 1.12 10.72
CA LEU A 19 -12.95 2.45 10.38
C LEU A 19 -13.96 3.57 10.69
N ARG A 20 -15.26 3.25 10.62
CA ARG A 20 -16.38 4.17 10.84
C ARG A 20 -16.65 4.44 12.33
N HIS A 21 -15.64 4.95 13.02
CA HIS A 21 -15.84 5.43 14.39
C HIS A 21 -16.79 6.65 14.39
N PRO A 22 -17.88 6.66 15.19
CA PRO A 22 -18.92 7.69 15.11
C PRO A 22 -18.41 9.11 15.25
N TYR A 23 -17.34 9.29 16.02
CA TYR A 23 -16.73 10.60 16.18
C TYR A 23 -15.95 11.04 14.94
N PHE A 24 -15.20 10.15 14.28
CA PHE A 24 -14.32 10.52 13.15
C PHE A 24 -15.10 10.90 11.89
N ILE A 25 -16.18 10.20 11.57
CA ILE A 25 -17.01 10.42 10.37
C ILE A 25 -17.47 11.88 10.23
N ASN A 26 -17.65 12.58 11.36
CA ASN A 26 -18.12 13.96 11.37
C ASN A 26 -17.02 15.00 11.10
N TYR A 27 -15.74 14.62 11.14
CA TYR A 27 -14.63 15.59 11.14
C TYR A 27 -13.51 15.29 10.16
N ILE A 28 -13.26 14.04 9.80
CA ILE A 28 -12.22 13.62 8.86
C ILE A 28 -12.81 12.93 7.65
N GLU A 29 -12.07 12.93 6.54
CA GLU A 29 -12.45 12.21 5.34
C GLU A 29 -12.48 10.70 5.58
N GLU A 30 -13.37 9.99 4.89
CA GLU A 30 -13.41 8.53 4.95
C GLU A 30 -12.06 7.97 4.49
N PRO A 31 -11.46 7.02 5.23
CA PRO A 31 -10.19 6.43 4.83
C PRO A 31 -10.33 5.71 3.49
N PHE A 32 -9.32 5.87 2.64
CA PHE A 32 -9.24 5.14 1.38
C PHE A 32 -8.87 3.68 1.67
N ILE A 33 -9.58 2.74 1.06
CA ILE A 33 -9.27 1.32 1.12
C ILE A 33 -8.70 0.90 -0.23
N ASP A 34 -7.45 0.47 -0.23
CA ASP A 34 -6.80 -0.08 -1.42
C ASP A 34 -7.28 -1.51 -1.69
N GLU A 35 -8.27 -1.61 -2.58
CA GLU A 35 -8.88 -2.89 -2.98
C GLU A 35 -7.90 -3.82 -3.70
N GLU A 36 -6.90 -3.28 -4.38
CA GLU A 36 -5.89 -4.10 -5.03
C GLU A 36 -4.98 -4.77 -3.99
N LYS A 37 -4.55 -4.04 -2.96
CA LYS A 37 -3.80 -4.64 -1.84
C LYS A 37 -4.62 -5.72 -1.11
N ILE A 38 -5.94 -5.53 -0.96
CA ILE A 38 -6.84 -6.60 -0.45
C ILE A 38 -6.80 -7.82 -1.38
N ALA A 39 -6.96 -7.62 -2.68
CA ALA A 39 -7.00 -8.72 -3.65
C ALA A 39 -5.68 -9.50 -3.69
N LEU A 40 -4.56 -8.79 -3.67
CA LEU A 40 -3.21 -9.38 -3.63
C LEU A 40 -2.98 -10.18 -2.36
N LEU A 41 -3.29 -9.63 -1.18
CA LEU A 41 -3.16 -10.34 0.10
C LEU A 41 -4.07 -11.58 0.14
N TYR A 42 -5.33 -11.44 -0.27
CA TYR A 42 -6.27 -12.55 -0.27
C TYR A 42 -5.83 -13.66 -1.22
N GLY A 43 -5.43 -13.31 -2.45
CA GLY A 43 -4.93 -14.26 -3.44
C GLY A 43 -3.68 -14.99 -2.95
N ALA A 44 -2.73 -14.24 -2.37
CA ALA A 44 -1.49 -14.77 -1.82
C ALA A 44 -1.77 -15.76 -0.67
N LEU A 45 -2.53 -15.36 0.35
CA LEU A 45 -2.85 -16.21 1.49
C LEU A 45 -3.71 -17.42 1.12
N LYS A 46 -4.58 -17.29 0.12
CA LYS A 46 -5.35 -18.42 -0.40
C LYS A 46 -4.46 -19.48 -1.03
N SER A 47 -3.35 -19.07 -1.67
CA SER A 47 -2.39 -20.02 -2.24
C SER A 47 -1.61 -20.81 -1.18
N ALA A 48 -1.48 -20.27 0.05
CA ALA A 48 -0.93 -20.98 1.21
C ALA A 48 -1.91 -21.98 1.88
N ASN A 49 -3.09 -22.23 1.29
CA ASN A 49 -4.11 -23.15 1.83
C ASN A 49 -4.57 -22.80 3.27
N ILE A 50 -4.54 -21.52 3.62
CA ILE A 50 -5.02 -20.99 4.89
C ILE A 50 -6.56 -20.99 4.91
N HIS A 51 -7.16 -21.26 6.07
CA HIS A 51 -8.61 -21.23 6.21
C HIS A 51 -9.17 -19.82 5.99
N LYS A 52 -10.32 -19.72 5.32
CA LYS A 52 -10.97 -18.44 4.95
C LYS A 52 -11.06 -17.45 6.11
N GLU A 53 -11.50 -17.89 7.30
CA GLU A 53 -11.63 -17.01 8.46
C GLU A 53 -10.29 -16.41 8.92
N GLN A 54 -9.20 -17.19 8.82
CA GLN A 54 -7.85 -16.73 9.11
C GLN A 54 -7.34 -15.77 8.02
N ILE A 55 -7.63 -16.04 6.74
CA ILE A 55 -7.33 -15.12 5.65
C ILE A 55 -8.01 -13.78 5.92
N ASP A 56 -9.33 -13.78 6.14
CA ASP A 56 -10.09 -12.57 6.42
C ASP A 56 -9.50 -11.80 7.61
N HIS A 57 -9.13 -12.51 8.69
CA HIS A 57 -8.49 -11.89 9.85
C HIS A 57 -7.16 -11.22 9.48
N TYR A 58 -6.26 -11.92 8.78
CA TYR A 58 -4.96 -11.37 8.40
C TYR A 58 -5.09 -10.20 7.42
N VAL A 59 -5.92 -10.33 6.39
CA VAL A 59 -6.11 -9.25 5.40
C VAL A 59 -6.68 -8.00 6.06
N VAL A 60 -7.74 -8.14 6.89
CA VAL A 60 -8.31 -6.99 7.63
C VAL A 60 -7.25 -6.33 8.50
N THR A 61 -6.45 -7.13 9.19
CA THR A 61 -5.43 -6.63 10.12
C THR A 61 -4.31 -5.89 9.39
N ILE A 62 -3.76 -6.46 8.32
CA ILE A 62 -2.69 -5.84 7.52
C ILE A 62 -3.21 -4.58 6.83
N MET A 63 -4.45 -4.59 6.34
CA MET A 63 -5.04 -3.39 5.73
C MET A 63 -5.31 -2.28 6.74
N LEU A 64 -5.61 -2.59 8.01
CA LEU A 64 -5.66 -1.56 9.06
C LEU A 64 -4.29 -0.90 9.29
N VAL A 65 -3.19 -1.65 9.19
CA VAL A 65 -1.83 -1.07 9.23
C VAL A 65 -1.63 -0.11 8.05
N GLN A 66 -1.95 -0.56 6.83
CA GLN A 66 -1.84 0.26 5.62
C GLN A 66 -2.66 1.56 5.76
N ILE A 67 -3.91 1.45 6.22
CA ILE A 67 -4.80 2.59 6.40
C ILE A 67 -4.31 3.54 7.49
N ALA A 68 -3.73 3.02 8.58
CA ALA A 68 -3.10 3.86 9.60
C ALA A 68 -1.93 4.68 9.01
N LEU A 69 -1.04 4.04 8.25
CA LEU A 69 0.08 4.70 7.56
C LEU A 69 -0.41 5.77 6.57
N ASP A 70 -1.45 5.46 5.79
CA ASP A 70 -2.02 6.38 4.81
C ASP A 70 -2.76 7.54 5.49
N THR A 71 -3.38 7.29 6.64
CA THR A 71 -4.06 8.32 7.43
C THR A 71 -3.05 9.32 8.00
N HIS A 72 -1.90 8.85 8.49
CA HIS A 72 -0.84 9.75 8.95
C HIS A 72 -0.24 10.60 7.81
N GLU A 73 -0.17 10.06 6.59
CA GLU A 73 0.32 10.80 5.42
C GLU A 73 -0.58 12.00 5.06
N LYS A 74 -1.88 11.94 5.38
CA LYS A 74 -2.83 13.03 5.11
C LYS A 74 -2.73 14.20 6.09
N VAL A 75 -1.91 14.09 7.13
CA VAL A 75 -1.75 15.15 8.14
C VAL A 75 -1.02 16.34 7.52
N SER A 76 -1.74 17.44 7.31
CA SER A 76 -1.20 18.64 6.65
C SER A 76 -0.18 19.40 7.50
N ASN A 77 0.95 19.76 6.89
CA ASN A 77 1.98 20.64 7.47
C ASN A 77 1.72 22.14 7.21
N LYS A 78 0.60 22.51 6.57
CA LYS A 78 0.30 23.91 6.27
C LYS A 78 -0.01 24.68 7.55
N ALA A 79 0.91 25.55 7.96
CA ALA A 79 0.76 26.47 9.09
C ALA A 79 -0.10 27.71 8.77
N ASN A 80 -0.56 27.87 7.53
CA ASN A 80 -1.23 29.11 7.09
C ASN A 80 -2.77 28.98 7.06
N GLU A 81 -3.31 27.80 7.41
CA GLU A 81 -4.75 27.49 7.42
C GLU A 81 -5.25 27.28 8.87
N GLU A 82 -4.81 28.14 9.80
CA GLU A 82 -5.07 28.04 11.26
C GLU A 82 -6.46 28.49 11.70
N THR A 83 -7.51 28.01 11.03
CA THR A 83 -8.85 28.08 11.60
C THR A 83 -9.02 27.00 12.66
N SER A 84 -9.81 27.27 13.71
CA SER A 84 -10.09 26.28 14.78
C SER A 84 -10.62 24.94 14.23
N GLY A 85 -11.42 24.98 13.16
CA GLY A 85 -11.92 23.80 12.46
C GLY A 85 -10.83 22.99 11.76
N PHE A 86 -9.87 23.65 11.12
CA PHE A 86 -8.76 22.97 10.45
C PHE A 86 -7.81 22.32 11.46
N HIS A 87 -7.47 23.01 12.56
CA HIS A 87 -6.68 22.42 13.64
C HIS A 87 -7.33 21.17 14.23
N LYS A 88 -8.65 21.25 14.50
CA LYS A 88 -9.41 20.11 15.01
C LYS A 88 -9.38 18.94 14.03
N ARG A 89 -9.62 19.18 12.73
CA ARG A 89 -9.53 18.15 11.69
C ARG A 89 -8.15 17.50 11.67
N ARG A 90 -7.08 18.29 11.64
CA ARG A 90 -5.69 17.79 11.65
C ARG A 90 -5.39 16.91 12.85
N GLN A 91 -5.76 17.34 14.06
CA GLN A 91 -5.58 16.55 15.28
C GLN A 91 -6.40 15.25 15.25
N LEU A 92 -7.62 15.29 14.72
CA LEU A 92 -8.44 14.10 14.59
C LEU A 92 -7.92 13.14 13.53
N THR A 93 -7.26 13.62 12.47
CA THR A 93 -6.56 12.75 11.52
C THR A 93 -5.41 12.00 12.20
N VAL A 94 -4.62 12.68 13.04
CA VAL A 94 -3.56 12.01 13.84
C VAL A 94 -4.18 10.94 14.75
N LEU A 95 -5.22 11.29 15.52
CA LEU A 95 -5.89 10.36 16.43
C LEU A 95 -6.57 9.20 15.71
N ALA A 96 -7.05 9.39 14.48
CA ALA A 96 -7.59 8.31 13.68
C ALA A 96 -6.50 7.33 13.25
N GLY A 97 -5.32 7.82 12.85
CA GLY A 97 -4.15 6.97 12.60
C GLY A 97 -3.75 6.15 13.82
N ASP A 98 -3.70 6.77 15.00
CA ASP A 98 -3.41 6.08 16.27
C ASP A 98 -4.49 5.04 16.62
N TYR A 99 -5.76 5.37 16.39
CA TYR A 99 -6.88 4.45 16.62
C TYR A 99 -6.82 3.23 15.68
N TYR A 100 -6.58 3.44 14.38
CA TYR A 100 -6.39 2.33 13.43
C TYR A 100 -5.16 1.50 13.78
N SER A 101 -4.11 2.15 14.32
CA SER A 101 -2.93 1.46 14.82
C SER A 101 -3.25 0.56 16.02
N GLY A 102 -4.00 1.08 16.99
CA GLY A 102 -4.48 0.30 18.12
C GLY A 102 -5.37 -0.88 17.70
N LEU A 103 -6.24 -0.70 16.71
CA LEU A 103 -7.08 -1.76 16.18
C LEU A 103 -6.28 -2.89 15.55
N TYR A 104 -5.25 -2.61 14.73
CA TYR A 104 -4.48 -3.71 14.15
C TYR A 104 -3.67 -4.45 15.22
N TYR A 105 -3.10 -3.77 16.22
CA TYR A 105 -2.39 -4.43 17.32
C TYR A 105 -3.34 -5.32 18.12
N TYR A 106 -4.56 -4.83 18.39
CA TYR A 106 -5.60 -5.62 19.03
C TYR A 106 -5.90 -6.89 18.22
N LEU A 107 -6.13 -6.78 16.91
CA LEU A 107 -6.42 -7.95 16.07
C LEU A 107 -5.25 -8.93 16.01
N LEU A 108 -4.01 -8.46 15.78
CA LEU A 108 -2.82 -9.33 15.79
C LEU A 108 -2.68 -10.09 17.12
N SER A 109 -3.01 -9.45 18.25
CA SER A 109 -2.95 -10.10 19.57
C SER A 109 -3.94 -11.24 19.73
N MET A 110 -5.05 -11.26 18.98
CA MET A 110 -6.05 -12.33 19.06
C MET A 110 -5.54 -13.66 18.49
N ASN A 111 -4.60 -13.63 17.54
CA ASN A 111 -3.99 -14.81 16.95
C ASN A 111 -2.67 -15.22 17.63
N CYS A 112 -2.15 -14.40 18.56
CA CYS A 112 -0.86 -14.60 19.21
C CYS A 112 0.31 -14.83 18.23
N ASP A 113 0.21 -14.33 17.00
CA ASP A 113 1.25 -14.49 15.96
C ASP A 113 2.34 -13.42 16.14
N ILE A 114 3.20 -13.66 17.12
CA ILE A 114 4.30 -12.75 17.48
C ILE A 114 5.30 -12.60 16.32
N ILE A 115 5.44 -13.61 15.47
CA ILE A 115 6.37 -13.57 14.33
C ILE A 115 5.83 -12.59 13.29
N LEU A 116 4.55 -12.68 12.94
CA LEU A 116 3.93 -11.73 12.03
C LEU A 116 3.92 -10.31 12.59
N ILE A 117 3.67 -10.13 13.89
CA ILE A 117 3.75 -8.81 14.55
C ILE A 117 5.13 -8.17 14.33
N ARG A 118 6.20 -8.94 14.54
CA ARG A 118 7.57 -8.45 14.34
C ARG A 118 7.85 -8.12 12.87
N ALA A 119 7.46 -9.00 11.95
CA ALA A 119 7.65 -8.79 10.53
C ALA A 119 6.92 -7.53 10.03
N LEU A 120 5.68 -7.30 10.49
CA LEU A 120 4.93 -6.10 10.16
C LEU A 120 5.54 -4.85 10.80
N ALA A 121 6.02 -4.92 12.04
CA ALA A 121 6.71 -3.79 12.68
C ALA A 121 7.99 -3.38 11.92
N GLU A 122 8.74 -4.35 11.40
CA GLU A 122 9.88 -4.08 10.51
C GLU A 122 9.43 -3.43 9.20
N GLY A 123 8.36 -3.93 8.57
CA GLY A 123 7.80 -3.32 7.36
C GLY A 123 7.30 -1.89 7.59
N ILE A 124 6.65 -1.61 8.72
CA ILE A 124 6.23 -0.25 9.12
C ILE A 124 7.45 0.66 9.27
N LYS A 125 8.52 0.18 9.90
CA LYS A 125 9.76 0.92 10.05
C LYS A 125 10.36 1.26 8.68
N GLU A 126 10.54 0.26 7.82
CA GLU A 126 11.09 0.43 6.46
C GLU A 126 10.27 1.45 5.67
N ILE A 127 8.94 1.32 5.65
CA ILE A 127 8.06 2.27 4.95
C ILE A 127 8.29 3.70 5.44
N ASN A 128 8.30 3.92 6.76
CA ASN A 128 8.47 5.26 7.32
C ASN A 128 9.85 5.84 7.03
N GLU A 129 10.92 5.03 7.11
CA GLU A 129 12.28 5.47 6.74
C GLU A 129 12.35 5.91 5.28
N HIS A 130 11.82 5.11 4.36
CA HIS A 130 11.82 5.44 2.92
C HIS A 130 10.89 6.62 2.59
N LYS A 131 9.75 6.77 3.27
CA LYS A 131 8.89 7.95 3.17
C LYS A 131 9.63 9.22 3.58
N ILE A 132 10.34 9.19 4.71
CA ILE A 132 11.15 10.34 5.18
C ILE A 132 12.23 10.68 4.15
N MET A 133 12.95 9.68 3.63
CA MET A 133 13.96 9.91 2.59
C MET A 133 13.37 10.56 1.34
N LEU A 134 12.21 10.08 0.87
CA LEU A 134 11.53 10.62 -0.31
C LEU A 134 11.04 12.05 -0.07
N TYR A 135 10.44 12.31 1.09
CA TYR A 135 9.98 13.64 1.47
C TYR A 135 11.13 14.65 1.56
N GLN A 136 12.25 14.26 2.17
CA GLN A 136 13.45 15.10 2.29
C GLN A 136 14.27 15.15 0.98
N LYS A 137 13.93 14.32 -0.01
CA LYS A 137 14.66 14.16 -1.27
C LYS A 137 16.14 13.86 -0.99
N ALA A 138 16.40 12.94 -0.07
CA ALA A 138 17.72 12.63 0.47
C ALA A 138 18.47 11.53 -0.31
N HIS A 139 17.89 11.05 -1.41
CA HIS A 139 18.47 10.04 -2.29
C HIS A 139 19.66 10.55 -3.10
N VAL A 140 20.59 9.66 -3.41
CA VAL A 140 21.80 9.97 -4.20
C VAL A 140 21.57 9.65 -5.67
N THR A 141 20.89 8.54 -5.96
CA THR A 141 20.62 8.09 -7.33
C THR A 141 19.12 7.96 -7.61
N ILE A 142 18.75 7.99 -8.89
CA ILE A 142 17.37 7.73 -9.33
C ILE A 142 16.95 6.30 -8.97
N GLN A 143 17.89 5.34 -9.02
CA GLN A 143 17.63 3.97 -8.61
C GLN A 143 17.20 3.91 -7.13
N ASP A 144 17.89 4.63 -6.23
CA ASP A 144 17.52 4.64 -4.80
C ASP A 144 16.11 5.21 -4.58
N ILE A 145 15.69 6.18 -5.41
CA ILE A 145 14.32 6.71 -5.39
C ILE A 145 13.34 5.61 -5.77
N MET A 146 13.60 4.90 -6.88
CA MET A 146 12.70 3.83 -7.37
C MET A 146 12.59 2.68 -6.37
N GLU A 147 13.71 2.26 -5.79
CA GLU A 147 13.73 1.26 -4.73
C GLU A 147 12.93 1.72 -3.51
N SER A 148 13.09 2.98 -3.09
CA SER A 148 12.30 3.54 -1.99
C SER A 148 10.81 3.57 -2.30
N VAL A 149 10.42 3.95 -3.52
CA VAL A 149 9.01 3.96 -3.96
C VAL A 149 8.41 2.55 -3.88
N VAL A 150 9.15 1.55 -4.35
CA VAL A 150 8.73 0.15 -4.27
C VAL A 150 8.58 -0.31 -2.82
N ILE A 151 9.54 0.02 -1.95
CA ILE A 151 9.50 -0.37 -0.53
C ILE A 151 8.31 0.29 0.18
N ILE A 152 8.09 1.59 -0.03
CA ILE A 152 6.96 2.34 0.55
C ILE A 152 5.62 1.64 0.24
N GLU A 153 5.47 1.14 -0.98
CA GLU A 153 4.19 0.60 -1.44
C GLU A 153 4.01 -0.88 -1.11
N SER A 154 5.09 -1.67 -1.08
CA SER A 154 5.02 -3.13 -1.05
C SER A 154 5.52 -3.79 0.23
N ALA A 155 6.29 -3.11 1.09
CA ALA A 155 6.98 -3.76 2.21
C ALA A 155 6.05 -4.55 3.15
N LEU A 156 4.87 -4.02 3.50
CA LEU A 156 3.91 -4.76 4.35
C LEU A 156 3.48 -6.09 3.72
N LEU A 157 3.19 -6.08 2.42
CA LEU A 157 2.76 -7.28 1.70
C LEU A 157 3.95 -8.23 1.47
N GLN A 158 5.15 -7.70 1.23
CA GLN A 158 6.37 -8.50 1.16
C GLN A 158 6.66 -9.24 2.48
N LYS A 159 6.58 -8.54 3.62
CA LYS A 159 6.75 -9.15 4.96
C LYS A 159 5.69 -10.22 5.23
N THR A 160 4.47 -10.03 4.74
CA THR A 160 3.41 -11.04 4.79
C THR A 160 3.77 -12.25 3.94
N CYS A 161 4.23 -12.05 2.71
CA CYS A 161 4.68 -13.15 1.86
C CYS A 161 5.85 -13.92 2.48
N ASP A 162 6.82 -13.24 3.06
CA ASP A 162 7.95 -13.88 3.75
C ASP A 162 7.49 -14.74 4.92
N HIS A 163 6.56 -14.22 5.73
CA HIS A 163 5.99 -14.94 6.87
C HIS A 163 5.28 -16.24 6.44
N PHE A 164 4.48 -16.19 5.38
CA PHE A 164 3.74 -17.36 4.86
C PHE A 164 4.50 -18.16 3.79
N GLN A 165 5.79 -17.87 3.55
CA GLN A 165 6.64 -18.54 2.56
C GLN A 165 6.09 -18.50 1.12
N LEU A 166 5.47 -17.38 0.76
CA LEU A 166 4.83 -17.15 -0.53
C LEU A 166 5.82 -16.58 -1.56
N SER A 167 6.87 -17.35 -1.86
CA SER A 167 8.01 -16.91 -2.69
C SER A 167 7.61 -16.45 -4.10
N ASN A 168 6.56 -17.02 -4.69
CA ASN A 168 6.06 -16.62 -6.01
C ASN A 168 5.24 -15.31 -5.93
N TRP A 169 4.51 -15.09 -4.84
CA TRP A 169 3.70 -13.88 -4.71
C TRP A 169 4.51 -12.63 -4.41
N LYS A 170 5.63 -12.75 -3.70
CA LYS A 170 6.45 -11.61 -3.31
C LYS A 170 6.96 -10.78 -4.50
N PRO A 171 7.62 -11.36 -5.53
CA PRO A 171 8.01 -10.62 -6.73
C PRO A 171 6.82 -9.99 -7.45
N TYR A 172 5.73 -10.76 -7.63
CA TYR A 172 4.54 -10.27 -8.32
C TYR A 172 3.95 -9.01 -7.66
N ILE A 173 3.72 -9.07 -6.35
CA ILE A 173 3.23 -7.93 -5.54
C ILE A 173 4.15 -6.72 -5.67
N THR A 174 5.46 -6.96 -5.66
CA THR A 174 6.48 -5.90 -5.78
C THR A 174 6.34 -5.16 -7.12
N TYR A 175 6.22 -5.91 -8.22
CA TYR A 175 6.07 -5.33 -9.55
C TYR A 175 4.75 -4.58 -9.71
N VAL A 176 3.64 -5.18 -9.28
CA VAL A 176 2.30 -4.57 -9.42
C VAL A 176 2.20 -3.26 -8.65
N LEU A 177 2.58 -3.26 -7.37
CA LEU A 177 2.42 -2.08 -6.51
C LEU A 177 3.39 -0.97 -6.90
N GLY A 178 4.64 -1.32 -7.23
CA GLY A 178 5.62 -0.35 -7.73
C GLY A 178 5.16 0.28 -9.05
N LYS A 179 4.69 -0.54 -10.01
CA LYS A 179 4.12 -0.06 -11.28
C LYS A 179 2.95 0.89 -11.03
N ASN A 180 1.99 0.51 -10.19
CA ASN A 180 0.80 1.31 -9.94
C ASN A 180 1.13 2.65 -9.30
N ARG A 181 2.12 2.68 -8.40
CA ARG A 181 2.61 3.93 -7.85
C ARG A 181 3.26 4.81 -8.91
N LEU A 182 4.13 4.26 -9.76
CA LEU A 182 4.75 5.04 -10.84
C LEU A 182 3.69 5.58 -11.82
N GLN A 183 2.67 4.79 -12.16
CA GLN A 183 1.53 5.26 -12.98
C GLN A 183 0.81 6.44 -12.34
N LYS A 184 0.55 6.37 -11.03
CA LYS A 184 -0.07 7.46 -10.26
C LYS A 184 0.80 8.71 -10.28
N GLU A 185 2.12 8.58 -10.14
CA GLU A 185 3.06 9.71 -10.22
C GLU A 185 3.07 10.34 -11.61
N CYS A 186 3.06 9.54 -12.69
CA CYS A 186 2.93 10.06 -14.05
C CYS A 186 1.62 10.84 -14.24
N GLN A 187 0.50 10.33 -13.73
CA GLN A 187 -0.78 11.02 -13.78
C GLN A 187 -0.76 12.34 -13.01
N LEU A 188 -0.22 12.33 -11.77
CA LEU A 188 -0.08 13.54 -10.97
C LEU A 188 0.78 14.59 -11.67
N TYR A 189 1.87 14.17 -12.30
CA TYR A 189 2.76 15.07 -13.05
C TYR A 189 2.06 15.64 -14.31
N ALA A 190 1.37 14.80 -15.07
CA ALA A 190 0.60 15.22 -16.26
C ALA A 190 -0.50 16.24 -15.89
N ASP A 191 -1.17 16.02 -14.76
CA ASP A 191 -2.19 16.93 -14.23
C ASP A 191 -1.60 18.17 -13.55
N LYS A 192 -0.27 18.36 -13.58
CA LYS A 192 0.48 19.45 -12.93
C LYS A 192 0.23 19.54 -11.42
N GLN A 193 -0.06 18.40 -10.80
CA GLN A 193 -0.22 18.27 -9.35
C GLN A 193 1.12 17.97 -8.68
N ASN A 194 1.12 17.97 -7.35
CA ASN A 194 2.31 17.65 -6.57
C ASN A 194 2.67 16.15 -6.71
N SER A 195 3.78 15.86 -7.38
CA SER A 195 4.36 14.52 -7.50
C SER A 195 5.69 14.44 -6.71
N PRO A 196 5.72 13.78 -5.54
CA PRO A 196 6.94 13.65 -4.74
C PRO A 196 8.06 12.93 -5.50
N VAL A 197 7.72 11.92 -6.30
CA VAL A 197 8.71 11.13 -7.05
C VAL A 197 9.33 11.97 -8.16
N PHE A 198 8.54 12.67 -8.98
CA PHE A 198 9.10 13.56 -10.00
C PHE A 198 9.95 14.67 -9.38
N GLN A 199 9.56 15.21 -8.24
CA GLN A 199 10.37 16.22 -7.55
C GLN A 199 11.69 15.68 -7.01
N ALA A 200 11.71 14.44 -6.52
CA ALA A 200 12.94 13.79 -6.07
C ALA A 200 13.87 13.50 -7.25
N VAL A 201 13.33 12.98 -8.36
CA VAL A 201 14.09 12.73 -9.60
C VAL A 201 14.62 14.04 -10.17
N GLN A 202 13.79 15.09 -10.23
CA GLN A 202 14.20 16.41 -10.70
C GLN A 202 15.39 16.96 -9.91
N LYS A 203 15.44 16.77 -8.58
CA LYS A 203 16.56 17.22 -7.76
C LYS A 203 17.89 16.57 -8.16
N ILE A 204 17.87 15.32 -8.61
CA ILE A 204 19.06 14.57 -9.05
C ILE A 204 19.39 14.89 -10.52
N SER A 205 18.37 14.98 -11.38
CA SER A 205 18.53 15.21 -12.82
C SER A 205 18.82 16.66 -13.21
N LEU A 206 18.91 17.60 -12.27
CA LEU A 206 19.38 18.97 -12.58
C LEU A 206 20.78 18.99 -13.23
N ASP A 207 21.54 17.89 -13.13
CA ASP A 207 22.87 17.72 -13.74
C ASP A 207 22.89 16.99 -15.10
N ASP A 208 21.77 16.42 -15.58
CA ASP A 208 21.73 15.63 -16.82
C ASP A 208 20.43 15.93 -17.62
N ASP A 209 20.58 16.39 -18.87
CA ASP A 209 19.55 17.00 -19.75
C ASP A 209 18.47 16.00 -20.27
N LYS A 210 18.19 14.94 -19.51
CA LYS A 210 17.15 13.95 -19.84
C LYS A 210 15.77 14.44 -19.42
N ASN A 211 14.79 14.21 -20.29
CA ASN A 211 13.38 14.45 -19.97
C ASN A 211 12.97 13.55 -18.77
N LEU A 212 12.58 14.17 -17.65
CA LEU A 212 12.15 13.51 -16.40
C LEU A 212 11.06 12.46 -16.65
N GLU A 213 10.15 12.76 -17.56
CA GLU A 213 9.05 11.87 -17.93
C GLU A 213 9.58 10.62 -18.64
N THR A 214 10.61 10.75 -19.47
CA THR A 214 11.26 9.60 -20.14
C THR A 214 11.87 8.66 -19.11
N VAL A 215 12.59 9.18 -18.11
CA VAL A 215 13.22 8.35 -17.07
C VAL A 215 12.17 7.54 -16.31
N ILE A 216 11.11 8.19 -15.82
CA ILE A 216 10.08 7.50 -15.04
C ILE A 216 9.29 6.51 -15.91
N ASN A 217 9.04 6.86 -17.18
CA ASN A 217 8.39 5.95 -18.11
C ASN A 217 9.24 4.71 -18.44
N GLU A 218 10.57 4.82 -18.53
CA GLU A 218 11.46 3.66 -18.70
C GLU A 218 11.33 2.69 -17.51
N TRP A 219 11.35 3.19 -16.28
CA TRP A 219 11.12 2.37 -15.07
C TRP A 219 9.72 1.75 -15.06
N LEU A 220 8.70 2.51 -15.46
CA LEU A 220 7.34 2.00 -15.55
C LEU A 220 7.21 0.88 -16.60
N MET A 221 7.86 1.02 -17.76
CA MET A 221 7.89 -0.01 -18.80
C MET A 221 8.62 -1.27 -18.32
N GLU A 222 9.74 -1.11 -17.61
CA GLU A 222 10.47 -2.24 -17.06
C GLU A 222 9.61 -3.00 -16.02
N MET A 223 8.95 -2.29 -15.10
CA MET A 223 8.06 -2.93 -14.12
C MET A 223 6.90 -3.67 -14.76
N ARG A 224 6.31 -3.13 -15.84
CA ARG A 224 5.27 -3.85 -16.63
C ARG A 224 5.82 -5.12 -17.25
N LYS A 225 6.99 -5.05 -17.87
CA LYS A 225 7.64 -6.20 -18.48
C LYS A 225 7.95 -7.29 -17.45
N GLN A 226 8.41 -6.91 -16.26
CA GLN A 226 8.65 -7.84 -15.16
C GLN A 226 7.36 -8.51 -14.67
N GLU A 227 6.25 -7.75 -14.54
CA GLU A 227 4.93 -8.29 -14.20
C GLU A 227 4.43 -9.28 -15.27
N GLU A 228 4.50 -8.91 -16.55
CA GLU A 228 4.05 -9.74 -17.68
C GLU A 228 4.85 -11.03 -17.77
N ASN A 229 6.19 -10.94 -17.78
CA ASN A 229 7.08 -12.10 -17.76
C ASN A 229 6.82 -12.99 -16.53
N PHE A 230 6.51 -12.40 -15.37
CA PHE A 230 6.21 -13.17 -14.18
C PHE A 230 4.94 -14.00 -14.37
N LEU A 231 3.86 -13.39 -14.87
CA LEU A 231 2.56 -14.04 -15.08
C LEU A 231 2.62 -15.13 -16.16
N GLU A 232 3.45 -14.97 -17.19
CA GLU A 232 3.69 -16.00 -18.20
C GLU A 232 4.35 -17.26 -17.61
N ASN A 233 5.24 -17.08 -16.63
CA ASN A 233 5.99 -18.17 -16.01
C ASN A 233 5.29 -18.80 -14.78
N HIS A 234 4.26 -18.14 -14.22
CA HIS A 234 3.58 -18.59 -13.00
C HIS A 234 2.05 -18.61 -13.21
N THR A 235 1.58 -19.63 -13.92
CA THR A 235 0.15 -19.79 -14.27
C THR A 235 -0.77 -19.85 -13.06
N GLU A 236 -0.32 -20.42 -11.94
CA GLU A 236 -1.07 -20.49 -10.69
C GLU A 236 -1.45 -19.12 -10.11
N VAL A 237 -0.53 -18.15 -10.18
CA VAL A 237 -0.74 -16.78 -9.72
C VAL A 237 -1.71 -16.08 -10.69
N ASN A 238 -1.47 -16.24 -11.99
CA ASN A 238 -2.31 -15.66 -13.04
C ASN A 238 -3.77 -16.17 -13.00
N GLU A 239 -3.98 -17.46 -12.74
CA GLU A 239 -5.31 -18.05 -12.58
C GLU A 239 -6.06 -17.42 -11.39
N ILE A 240 -5.40 -17.29 -10.24
CA ILE A 240 -6.00 -16.65 -9.05
C ILE A 240 -6.36 -15.19 -9.34
N ILE A 241 -5.47 -14.44 -9.99
CA ILE A 241 -5.71 -13.03 -10.34
C ILE A 241 -6.85 -12.88 -11.34
N SER A 242 -6.88 -13.73 -12.37
CA SER A 242 -7.94 -13.73 -13.38
C SER A 242 -9.31 -14.00 -12.74
N MET A 243 -9.38 -14.96 -11.80
CA MET A 243 -10.59 -15.22 -11.02
C MET A 243 -11.02 -14.02 -10.17
N LEU A 244 -10.08 -13.24 -9.62
CA LEU A 244 -10.38 -12.02 -8.86
C LEU A 244 -10.86 -10.87 -9.76
N ARG A 245 -10.29 -10.74 -10.97
CA ARG A 245 -10.63 -9.68 -11.94
C ARG A 245 -11.97 -9.91 -12.62
N ASP A 246 -12.27 -11.11 -13.10
CA ASP A 246 -13.49 -11.38 -13.89
C ASP A 246 -14.79 -11.17 -13.10
N LYS A 247 -14.77 -11.43 -11.79
CA LYS A 247 -15.95 -11.27 -10.93
C LYS A 247 -16.05 -9.91 -10.22
N SER A 248 -15.06 -9.01 -10.39
CA SER A 248 -15.13 -7.59 -9.97
C SER A 248 -15.96 -6.71 -10.92
N ARG A 249 -16.26 -7.24 -12.11
CA ARG A 249 -17.01 -6.58 -13.20
C ARG A 249 -18.49 -6.99 -13.25
N THR A 250 -18.94 -7.80 -12.31
CA THR A 250 -20.32 -8.31 -12.15
C THR A 250 -20.87 -7.90 -10.80
#